data_AF-A0A1V5LA12-F1
#
_entry.id   AF-A0A1V5LA12-F1
#
_cell.length_a   1.000
_cell.length_b   1.000
_cell.length_c   1.000
_cell.angle_alpha   90.00
_cell.angle_beta   90.00
_cell.angle_gamma   90.00
#
_symmetry.space_group_name_H-M   'P 1'
#
loop_
_entity.id
_entity.type
_entity.pdbx_description
1 polymer ?
#
loop_
_entity_poly.entity_id
_entity_poly.type
_entity_poly.pdbx_seq_one_letter_code
_entity_poly.pdbx_strand_id
1 'polypeptide(L)'
;MDVNQYQDRLNDFDYDMIVHVYGQSLSPGNEQTYFFGSEAKNQKGSQNYAGVSLKSVDDAIALVLKSKTREELIQNVKLLDRILLFGYYVVPHWHLPVTRIAYLDKFNIPSTPMKGVDIMSWEVK
;
A
#
# COMPACT_ATOMS: atom_id res chain seq x y z
N MET A 1 -6.60 21.69 -12.28
CA MET A 1 -7.42 20.48 -12.49
C MET A 1 -8.31 20.35 -11.28
N ASP A 2 -9.62 20.16 -11.46
CA ASP A 2 -10.49 19.83 -10.33
C ASP A 2 -10.35 18.34 -9.97
N VAL A 3 -10.89 17.94 -8.81
CA VAL A 3 -10.75 16.58 -8.29
C VAL A 3 -11.39 15.55 -9.22
N ASN A 4 -12.50 15.88 -9.87
CA ASN A 4 -13.22 14.96 -10.75
C ASN A 4 -12.43 14.72 -12.05
N GLN A 5 -11.91 15.79 -12.67
CA GLN A 5 -11.04 15.68 -13.84
C GLN A 5 -9.77 14.89 -13.54
N TYR A 6 -9.17 15.08 -12.36
CA TYR A 6 -8.01 14.27 -11.95
C TYR A 6 -8.37 12.79 -11.83
N GLN A 7 -9.49 12.48 -11.19
CA GLN A 7 -9.95 11.10 -11.03
C GLN A 7 -10.29 10.45 -12.36
N ASP A 8 -10.94 11.17 -13.29
CA ASP A 8 -11.26 10.67 -14.62
C ASP A 8 -9.99 10.33 -15.41
N ARG A 9 -8.99 11.22 -15.39
CA ARG A 9 -7.68 10.95 -16.00
C ARG A 9 -6.97 9.76 -15.35
N LEU A 10 -7.05 9.61 -14.03
CA LEU A 10 -6.51 8.45 -13.34
C LEU A 10 -7.19 7.16 -13.80
N ASN A 11 -8.52 7.16 -13.86
CA ASN A 11 -9.32 6.01 -14.27
C ASN A 11 -9.01 5.59 -15.71
N ASP A 12 -8.76 6.56 -16.59
CA ASP A 12 -8.46 6.35 -18.01
C ASP A 12 -6.96 6.17 -18.32
N PHE A 13 -6.09 6.16 -17.30
CA PHE A 13 -4.63 6.11 -17.46
C PHE A 13 -4.06 7.24 -18.36
N ASP A 14 -4.73 8.40 -18.39
CA ASP A 14 -4.35 9.58 -19.18
C ASP A 14 -3.37 10.48 -18.42
N TYR A 15 -2.13 10.01 -18.26
CA TYR A 15 -1.03 10.74 -17.65
C TYR A 15 0.32 10.12 -18.03
N ASP A 16 1.38 10.92 -17.99
CA ASP A 16 2.74 10.41 -18.12
C ASP A 16 3.30 9.95 -16.76
N MET A 17 3.09 10.75 -15.71
CA MET A 17 3.51 10.46 -14.33
C MET A 17 2.55 11.09 -13.33
N ILE A 18 2.36 10.44 -12.20
CA ILE A 18 1.55 10.92 -11.08
C ILE A 18 2.29 10.73 -9.76
N VAL A 19 1.85 11.44 -8.72
CA VAL A 19 2.22 11.16 -7.34
C VAL A 19 1.09 10.39 -6.69
N HIS A 20 1.37 9.17 -6.22
CA HIS A 20 0.39 8.30 -5.60
C HIS A 20 0.96 7.63 -4.34
N VAL A 21 0.06 7.25 -3.42
CA VAL A 21 0.39 6.54 -2.19
C VAL A 21 -0.27 5.18 -2.22
N TYR A 22 0.54 4.12 -2.33
CA TYR A 22 0.07 2.74 -2.15
C TYR A 22 -0.06 2.43 -0.66
N GLY A 23 -1.29 2.41 -0.15
CA GLY A 23 -1.57 2.06 1.24
C GLY A 23 -1.29 0.58 1.51
N GLN A 24 -0.20 0.29 2.22
CA GLN A 24 0.22 -1.08 2.54
C GLN A 24 -0.09 -1.45 3.99
N SER A 25 -0.38 -2.73 4.22
CA SER A 25 -0.69 -3.27 5.54
C SER A 25 0.43 -4.20 6.02
N LEU A 26 0.37 -4.64 7.29
CA LEU A 26 1.28 -5.67 7.83
C LEU A 26 0.93 -7.08 7.35
N SER A 27 -0.19 -7.22 6.64
CA SER A 27 -0.68 -8.46 6.04
C SER A 27 -1.23 -8.14 4.64
N PRO A 28 -0.35 -7.87 3.65
CA PRO A 28 -0.78 -7.64 2.28
C PRO A 28 -1.56 -8.83 1.73
N GLY A 29 -2.58 -8.57 0.91
CA GLY A 29 -3.52 -9.56 0.40
C GLY A 29 -4.05 -9.23 -1.00
N ASN A 30 -5.36 -9.39 -1.20
CA ASN A 30 -6.01 -9.30 -2.51
C ASN A 30 -5.81 -7.93 -3.20
N GLU A 31 -5.61 -6.87 -2.43
CA GLU A 31 -5.37 -5.54 -2.97
C GLU A 31 -4.11 -5.47 -3.85
N GLN A 32 -3.14 -6.37 -3.66
CA GLN A 32 -1.93 -6.41 -4.49
C GLN A 32 -2.26 -6.73 -5.97
N THR A 33 -3.28 -7.55 -6.23
CA THR A 33 -3.75 -7.83 -7.60
C THR A 33 -4.29 -6.57 -8.27
N TYR A 34 -5.00 -5.73 -7.51
CA TYR A 34 -5.57 -4.50 -8.01
C TYR A 34 -4.51 -3.40 -8.21
N PHE A 35 -3.42 -3.43 -7.44
CA PHE A 35 -2.30 -2.49 -7.57
C PHE A 35 -1.28 -2.87 -8.64
N PHE A 36 -1.00 -4.17 -8.82
CA PHE A 36 0.16 -4.61 -9.61
C PHE A 36 -0.10 -5.80 -10.54
N GLY A 37 -1.29 -6.40 -10.48
CA GLY A 37 -1.63 -7.55 -11.32
C GLY A 37 -1.80 -7.16 -12.79
N SER A 38 -1.39 -8.04 -13.70
CA SER A 38 -1.45 -7.79 -15.14
C SER A 38 -2.87 -7.56 -15.67
N GLU A 39 -3.87 -8.26 -15.14
CA GLU A 39 -5.28 -8.04 -15.49
C GLU A 39 -5.74 -6.61 -15.18
N ALA A 40 -5.25 -6.03 -14.07
CA ALA A 40 -5.63 -4.70 -13.64
C ALA A 40 -5.10 -3.60 -14.58
N LYS A 41 -4.02 -3.85 -15.34
CA LYS A 41 -3.40 -2.86 -16.24
C LYS A 41 -4.40 -2.22 -17.21
N ASN A 42 -5.31 -3.01 -17.77
CA ASN A 42 -6.27 -2.54 -18.78
C ASN A 42 -7.68 -2.32 -18.22
N GLN A 43 -7.85 -2.46 -16.91
CA GLN A 43 -9.14 -2.26 -16.26
C GLN A 43 -9.29 -0.77 -15.91
N LYS A 44 -10.22 -0.09 -16.59
CA LYS A 44 -10.56 1.30 -16.29
C LYS A 44 -10.89 1.46 -14.81
N GLY A 45 -10.27 2.44 -14.16
CA GLY A 45 -10.42 2.70 -12.74
C GLY A 45 -9.70 1.70 -11.84
N SER A 46 -8.78 0.88 -12.34
CA SER A 46 -7.87 0.13 -11.48
C SER A 46 -6.80 1.02 -10.86
N GLN A 47 -6.09 0.50 -9.85
CA GLN A 47 -4.96 1.19 -9.23
C GLN A 47 -3.61 0.67 -9.73
N ASN A 48 -3.60 -0.07 -10.84
CA ASN A 48 -2.38 -0.40 -11.55
C ASN A 48 -1.89 0.78 -12.38
N TYR A 49 -1.65 1.90 -11.69
CA TYR A 49 -1.26 3.17 -12.29
C TYR A 49 0.12 3.13 -12.95
N ALA A 50 0.98 2.19 -12.53
CA ALA A 50 2.28 1.97 -13.16
C ALA A 50 2.22 1.03 -14.37
N GLY A 51 1.05 0.49 -14.71
CA GLY A 51 0.86 -0.40 -15.86
C GLY A 51 1.66 -1.70 -15.77
N VAL A 52 1.85 -2.23 -14.56
CA VAL A 52 2.57 -3.48 -14.29
C VAL A 52 1.87 -4.62 -15.01
N SER A 53 2.61 -5.41 -15.78
CA SER A 53 2.07 -6.56 -16.50
C SER A 53 3.19 -7.57 -16.79
N LEU A 54 3.65 -8.24 -15.73
CA LEU A 54 4.67 -9.28 -15.80
C LEU A 54 4.19 -10.54 -15.09
N LYS A 55 4.34 -11.69 -15.74
CA LYS A 55 3.97 -12.99 -15.17
C LYS A 55 4.64 -13.24 -13.82
N SER A 56 5.90 -12.82 -13.65
CA SER A 56 6.62 -12.98 -12.38
C SER A 56 5.99 -12.19 -11.23
N VAL A 57 5.38 -11.03 -11.51
CA VAL A 57 4.62 -10.26 -10.51
C VAL A 57 3.33 -10.99 -10.16
N ASP A 58 2.58 -11.45 -11.16
CA ASP A 58 1.34 -12.21 -10.94
C ASP A 58 1.58 -13.50 -10.12
N ASP A 59 2.64 -14.24 -10.46
CA ASP A 59 3.05 -15.45 -9.74
C ASP A 59 3.42 -15.12 -8.27
N ALA A 60 4.15 -14.02 -8.04
CA ALA A 60 4.53 -13.60 -6.69
C ALA A 60 3.32 -13.14 -5.86
N ILE A 61 2.37 -12.42 -6.47
CA ILE A 61 1.08 -12.08 -5.84
C ILE A 61 0.33 -13.36 -5.47
N ALA A 62 0.24 -14.34 -6.38
CA ALA A 62 -0.43 -15.60 -6.09
C ALA A 62 0.20 -16.37 -4.92
N LEU A 63 1.53 -16.28 -4.74
CA LEU A 63 2.21 -16.83 -3.56
C LEU A 63 1.84 -16.10 -2.27
N VAL A 64 1.76 -14.76 -2.29
CA VAL A 64 1.30 -13.95 -1.14
C VAL A 64 -0.12 -14.37 -0.73
N LEU A 65 -1.04 -14.54 -1.68
CA LEU A 65 -2.43 -14.93 -1.41
C LEU A 65 -2.58 -16.36 -0.88
N LYS A 66 -1.64 -17.25 -1.22
CA LYS A 66 -1.66 -18.66 -0.81
C LYS A 66 -0.94 -18.91 0.51
N SER A 67 -0.22 -17.93 1.05
CA SER A 67 0.54 -18.07 2.30
C SER A 67 -0.35 -18.51 3.46
N LYS A 68 0.05 -19.59 4.14
CA LYS A 68 -0.69 -20.17 5.28
C LYS A 68 -0.07 -19.83 6.63
N THR A 69 1.19 -19.42 6.65
CA THR A 69 1.90 -19.04 7.88
C THR A 69 2.45 -17.61 7.77
N ARG A 70 2.80 -17.04 8.93
CA ARG A 70 3.38 -15.69 8.98
C ARG A 70 4.74 -15.65 8.29
N GLU A 71 5.54 -16.69 8.48
CA GLU A 71 6.87 -16.83 7.90
C GLU A 71 6.79 -16.90 6.38
N GLU A 72 5.86 -17.70 5.85
CA GLU A 72 5.62 -17.82 4.41
C GLU A 72 5.17 -16.49 3.81
N LEU A 73 4.23 -15.79 4.47
CA LEU A 73 3.77 -14.47 4.03
C LEU A 73 4.93 -13.47 3.97
N ILE A 74 5.79 -13.41 5.00
CA ILE A 74 6.94 -12.52 5.03
C ILE A 74 7.90 -12.81 3.86
N GLN A 75 8.16 -14.09 3.58
CA GLN A 75 9.05 -14.48 2.48
C GLN A 75 8.46 -14.10 1.12
N ASN A 76 7.18 -14.39 0.88
CA ASN A 76 6.50 -14.11 -0.38
C ASN A 76 6.33 -12.61 -0.62
N VAL A 77 6.01 -11.83 0.42
CA VAL A 77 5.95 -10.36 0.32
C VAL A 77 7.33 -9.77 0.00
N LYS A 78 8.42 -10.26 0.62
CA LYS A 78 9.79 -9.83 0.29
C LYS A 78 10.18 -10.18 -1.15
N LEU A 79 9.72 -11.31 -1.67
CA LEU A 79 9.91 -11.68 -3.07
C LEU A 79 9.19 -10.70 -4.00
N LEU A 80 7.91 -10.43 -3.73
CA LEU A 80 7.12 -9.46 -4.50
C LEU A 80 7.75 -8.06 -4.49
N ASP A 81 8.13 -7.58 -3.30
CA ASP A 81 8.80 -6.28 -3.12
C ASP A 81 10.06 -6.15 -3.98
N ARG A 82 10.94 -7.17 -3.95
CA ARG A 82 12.14 -7.19 -4.80
C ARG A 82 11.79 -7.11 -6.28
N ILE A 83 10.86 -7.92 -6.76
CA ILE A 83 10.47 -7.94 -8.18
C ILE A 83 9.93 -6.56 -8.61
N LEU A 84 9.08 -5.95 -7.79
CA LEU A 84 8.54 -4.62 -8.07
C LEU A 84 9.61 -3.53 -8.08
N LEU A 85 10.54 -3.55 -7.12
CA LEU A 85 11.66 -2.60 -7.06
C LEU A 85 12.59 -2.73 -8.28
N PHE A 86 12.88 -3.96 -8.73
CA PHE A 86 13.69 -4.19 -9.93
C PHE A 86 12.98 -3.80 -11.24
N GLY A 87 11.66 -3.61 -11.22
CA GLY A 87 10.89 -3.14 -12.36
C GLY A 87 10.92 -1.62 -12.57
N TYR A 88 11.44 -0.84 -11.62
CA TYR A 88 11.53 0.63 -11.67
C TYR A 88 10.18 1.33 -11.98
N TYR A 89 9.08 0.74 -11.52
CA TYR A 89 7.71 1.25 -11.73
C TYR A 89 7.42 2.58 -11.05
N VAL A 90 8.18 2.90 -9.99
CA VAL A 90 7.97 4.10 -9.18
C VAL A 90 9.32 4.71 -8.81
N VAL A 91 9.31 6.02 -8.57
CA VAL A 91 10.40 6.72 -7.86
C VAL A 91 9.96 6.86 -6.40
N PRO A 92 10.60 6.17 -5.44
CA PRO A 92 10.20 6.22 -4.05
C PRO A 92 10.38 7.63 -3.46
N HIS A 93 9.34 8.11 -2.77
CA HIS A 93 9.42 9.32 -1.95
C HIS A 93 9.81 8.97 -0.50
N TRP A 94 9.57 9.89 0.43
CA TRP A 94 9.86 9.78 1.85
C TRP A 94 8.60 9.42 2.66
N HIS A 95 8.80 8.95 3.89
CA HIS A 95 7.72 8.75 4.86
C HIS A 95 8.16 9.26 6.24
N LEU A 96 7.21 9.54 7.12
CA LEU A 96 7.50 9.82 8.53
C LEU A 96 7.57 8.50 9.31
N PRO A 97 8.67 8.20 10.02
CA PRO A 97 8.80 6.98 10.81
C PRO A 97 8.10 7.09 12.18
N VAL A 98 7.48 8.23 12.48
CA VAL A 98 6.84 8.53 13.76
C VAL A 98 5.44 9.08 13.57
N THR A 99 4.56 8.80 14.52
CA THR A 99 3.25 9.46 14.62
C THR A 99 3.39 10.65 15.56
N ARG A 100 2.99 11.85 15.12
CA ARG A 100 3.02 13.07 15.93
C ARG A 100 1.61 13.38 16.41
N ILE A 101 1.43 13.49 17.73
CA ILE A 101 0.16 13.85 18.36
C ILE A 101 0.39 14.93 19.40
N ALA A 102 -0.56 15.85 19.54
CA ALA A 102 -0.61 16.82 20.63
C ALA A 102 -1.92 16.62 21.39
N TYR A 103 -1.87 16.60 22.71
CA TYR A 103 -3.02 16.37 23.57
C TYR A 103 -2.88 17.18 24.86
N LEU A 104 -4.01 17.46 25.52
CA LEU A 104 -4.04 18.10 26.83
C LEU A 104 -3.53 17.13 27.89
N ASP A 105 -2.76 17.61 28.87
CA ASP A 105 -2.18 16.81 29.96
C ASP A 105 -3.20 16.34 31.02
N LYS A 106 -4.32 15.79 30.55
CA LYS A 106 -5.44 15.27 31.34
C LYS A 106 -5.69 13.79 31.10
N PHE A 107 -4.89 13.13 30.26
CA PHE A 107 -5.08 11.73 29.90
C PHE A 107 -3.99 10.84 30.48
N ASN A 108 -4.38 9.66 30.96
CA ASN A 108 -3.50 8.52 31.16
C ASN A 108 -3.40 7.76 29.84
N ILE A 109 -2.17 7.57 29.35
CA ILE A 109 -1.91 6.95 28.05
C ILE A 109 -1.21 5.61 28.27
N PRO A 110 -1.85 4.49 27.92
CA PRO A 110 -1.22 3.17 27.97
C PRO A 110 -0.01 3.06 27.03
N SER A 111 0.77 1.98 27.17
CA SER A 111 1.88 1.71 26.25
C SER A 111 1.39 1.63 24.80
N THR A 112 2.14 2.27 23.91
CA THR A 112 1.78 2.33 22.48
C THR A 112 1.75 0.92 21.87
N PRO A 113 0.67 0.53 21.17
CA PRO A 113 0.62 -0.74 20.48
C PRO A 113 1.65 -0.80 19.34
N MET A 114 1.90 -2.01 18.82
CA MET A 114 2.82 -2.24 17.69
C MET A 114 2.49 -1.38 16.45
N LYS A 115 1.23 -0.93 16.31
CA LYS A 115 0.76 -0.12 15.19
C LYS A 115 0.12 1.18 15.69
N GLY A 116 0.79 2.30 15.45
CA GLY A 116 0.22 3.64 15.61
C GLY A 116 -0.24 3.98 17.03
N VAL A 117 -1.06 5.02 17.12
CA VAL A 117 -1.63 5.52 18.38
C VAL A 117 -3.05 4.98 18.52
N ASP A 118 -3.35 4.33 19.63
CA ASP A 118 -4.72 3.93 19.98
C ASP A 118 -5.33 4.94 20.95
N ILE A 119 -6.01 5.95 20.41
CA ILE A 119 -6.67 7.01 21.19
C ILE A 119 -7.81 6.42 22.04
N MET A 120 -8.41 5.31 21.61
CA MET A 120 -9.53 4.70 22.34
C MET A 120 -9.09 4.03 23.64
N SER A 121 -7.79 3.78 23.80
CA SER A 121 -7.21 3.25 25.03
C SER A 121 -6.96 4.31 26.12
N TRP A 122 -7.16 5.60 25.82
CA TRP A 122 -6.81 6.68 26.74
C TRP A 122 -7.91 6.93 27.78
N GLU A 123 -7.50 7.14 29.02
CA GLU A 123 -8.41 7.41 30.14
C GLU A 123 -8.22 8.84 30.63
N VAL A 124 -9.28 9.49 31.13
CA VAL A 124 -9.14 10.78 31.81
C VAL A 124 -8.52 10.53 33.20
N LYS A 125 -7.49 11.31 33.54
CA LYS A 125 -6.87 11.31 34.87
C LYS A 125 -7.87 11.63 35.97
#